data_AF-A0AAQ1MFY2-F1
#
_entry.id   AF-A0AAQ1MFY2-F1
#
_cell.length_a   1.000
_cell.length_b   1.000
_cell.length_c   1.000
_cell.angle_alpha   90.00
_cell.angle_beta   90.00
_cell.angle_gamma   90.00
#
_symmetry.space_group_name_H-M   'P 1'
#
loop_
_entity.id
_entity.type
_entity.pdbx_description
1 polymer ?
#
loop_
_entity_poly.entity_id
_entity_poly.type
_entity_poly.pdbx_seq_one_letter_code
_entity_poly.pdbx_strand_id
1 'polypeptide(L)' 'MDKPHVLDILAKKQGCFVSDLRLNPINRRAALADLLLLDDSAFLLKEWKEAVYYLTRTTRIFEDVSLVKRYIRMYLLWEV' A
#
# COMPACT_ATOMS: atom_id res chain seq x y z
N MET A 1 -0.52 -19.90 -12.83
CA MET A 1 -0.45 -18.43 -12.95
C MET A 1 -0.21 -17.91 -11.55
N ASP A 2 0.92 -17.23 -11.34
CA ASP A 2 1.21 -16.60 -10.05
C ASP A 2 0.19 -15.47 -9.80
N LYS A 3 -0.27 -15.36 -8.55
CA LYS A 3 -1.17 -14.29 -8.14
C LYS A 3 -0.42 -12.95 -8.31
N PRO A 4 -1.01 -11.95 -8.98
CA PRO A 4 -0.34 -10.67 -9.20
C PRO A 4 0.00 -9.99 -7.87
N HIS A 5 1.22 -9.45 -7.77
CA HIS A 5 1.68 -8.77 -6.56
C HIS A 5 0.87 -7.49 -6.33
N VAL A 6 0.59 -7.15 -5.07
CA VAL A 6 -0.26 -6.01 -4.71
C VAL A 6 0.23 -4.69 -5.34
N LEU A 7 1.55 -4.44 -5.38
CA LEU A 7 2.11 -3.25 -6.00
C LEU A 7 1.88 -3.19 -7.52
N ASP A 8 1.90 -4.33 -8.21
CA ASP A 8 1.64 -4.38 -9.65
C ASP A 8 0.18 -4.03 -9.95
N ILE A 9 -0.74 -4.48 -9.09
CA ILE A 9 -2.17 -4.15 -9.20
C ILE A 9 -2.39 -2.65 -9.01
N LEU A 10 -1.79 -2.06 -7.98
CA LEU A 10 -1.89 -0.62 -7.70
C LEU A 10 -1.28 0.22 -8.83
N ALA A 11 -0.10 -0.16 -9.33
CA ALA A 11 0.57 0.52 -10.43
C ALA A 11 -0.25 0.44 -11.73
N LYS A 12 -0.77 -0.76 -12.06
CA LYS A 12 -1.65 -0.96 -13.22
C LYS A 12 -2.92 -0.13 -13.12
N LYS A 13 -3.53 -0.03 -11.93
CA LYS A 13 -4.74 0.79 -11.70
C LYS A 13 -4.48 2.28 -11.97
N GLN A 14 -3.28 2.77 -11.66
CA GLN A 14 -2.90 4.16 -11.87
C GLN A 14 -2.26 4.44 -13.24
N GLY A 15 -1.98 3.40 -14.04
CA GLY A 15 -1.29 3.55 -15.32
C GLY A 15 0.16 4.02 -15.18
N CYS A 16 0.85 3.65 -14.11
CA CYS A 16 2.23 4.04 -13.83
C CYS A 16 3.14 2.83 -13.57
N PHE A 17 4.45 3.07 -13.42
CA PHE A 17 5.37 2.03 -12.98
C PHE A 17 5.29 1.84 -11.46
N VAL A 18 5.65 0.64 -10.97
CA VAL A 18 5.73 0.36 -9.52
C VAL A 18 6.67 1.33 -8.80
N SER A 19 7.76 1.74 -9.45
CA SER A 19 8.68 2.75 -8.93
C SER A 19 8.01 4.11 -8.66
N ASP A 20 7.05 4.49 -9.51
CA ASP A 20 6.36 5.78 -9.40
C ASP A 20 5.50 5.83 -8.14
N LEU A 21 4.94 4.69 -7.71
CA LEU A 21 4.20 4.58 -6.45
C LEU A 21 5.03 4.99 -5.23
N ARG A 22 6.36 4.87 -5.30
CA ARG A 22 7.26 5.30 -4.22
C ARG A 22 7.83 6.70 -4.46
N LEU A 23 8.23 6.98 -5.69
CA LEU A 23 8.97 8.20 -6.05
C LEU A 23 8.07 9.44 -6.17
N ASN A 24 6.82 9.29 -6.63
CA ASN A 24 5.88 10.39 -6.77
C ASN A 24 4.92 10.43 -5.57
N PRO A 25 4.90 11.52 -4.78
CA PRO A 25 3.98 11.66 -3.65
C PRO A 25 2.49 11.50 -4.01
N ILE A 26 2.08 11.94 -5.20
CA ILE A 26 0.69 11.83 -5.65
C ILE A 26 0.33 10.37 -5.89
N ASN A 27 1.15 9.62 -6.63
CA ASN A 27 0.95 8.19 -6.86
C ASN A 27 1.01 7.39 -5.55
N ARG A 28 1.93 7.76 -4.65
CA ARG A 28 2.04 7.14 -3.32
C ARG A 28 0.75 7.27 -2.53
N ARG A 29 0.20 8.48 -2.43
CA ARG A 29 -1.07 8.73 -1.74
C ARG A 29 -2.23 7.99 -2.39
N ALA A 30 -2.31 8.02 -3.73
CA ALA A 30 -3.33 7.28 -4.47
C ALA A 30 -3.22 5.76 -4.21
N ALA A 31 -2.01 5.21 -4.19
CA ALA A 31 -1.77 3.78 -3.97
C ALA A 31 -2.15 3.36 -2.55
N LEU A 32 -1.83 4.19 -1.56
CA LEU A 32 -2.23 3.97 -0.17
C LEU A 32 -3.74 4.04 0.00
N ALA A 33 -4.42 4.98 -0.67
CA ALA A 33 -5.88 5.06 -0.67
C ALA A 33 -6.51 3.82 -1.34
N ASP A 34 -6.00 3.41 -2.49
CA ASP A 34 -6.44 2.21 -3.20
C ASP A 34 -6.21 0.93 -2.38
N LEU A 35 -5.06 0.81 -1.71
CA LEU A 35 -4.73 -0.30 -0.82
C LEU A 35 -5.72 -0.38 0.36
N LEU A 36 -6.18 0.76 0.87
CA LEU A 36 -7.17 0.81 1.95
C LEU A 36 -8.53 0.20 1.57
N LEU A 37 -8.89 0.29 0.29
CA LEU A 37 -10.18 -0.16 -0.25
C LEU A 37 -10.23 -1.67 -0.51
N LEU A 38 -9.10 -2.36 -0.51
CA LEU A 38 -9.06 -3.81 -0.70
C LEU A 38 -9.62 -4.53 0.53
N ASP A 39 -10.31 -5.65 0.34
CA ASP A 39 -10.73 -6.51 1.46
C ASP A 39 -9.54 -7.00 2.29
N ASP A 40 -9.73 -7.13 3.60
CA ASP A 40 -8.66 -7.56 4.51
C ASP A 40 -8.09 -8.94 4.13
N SER A 41 -8.93 -9.81 3.57
CA SER A 41 -8.57 -11.14 3.07
C SER A 41 -8.03 -11.17 1.64
N ALA A 42 -7.95 -10.02 0.95
CA ALA A 42 -7.49 -9.97 -0.44
C ALA A 42 -6.03 -10.43 -0.60
N PHE A 43 -5.21 -10.21 0.43
CA PHE A 43 -3.78 -10.56 0.47
C PHE A 43 -3.37 -11.04 1.86
N LEU A 44 -2.28 -11.81 1.93
CA LEU A 44 -1.68 -12.22 3.20
C LEU A 44 -1.09 -11.00 3.92
N LEU A 45 -1.05 -11.03 5.26
CA LEU A 45 -0.47 -9.96 6.08
C LEU A 45 0.96 -9.57 5.64
N LYS A 46 1.76 -10.54 5.17
CA LYS A 46 3.11 -10.30 4.64
C LYS A 46 3.08 -9.32 3.44
N GLU A 47 2.16 -9.51 2.50
CA GLU A 47 2.03 -8.68 1.31
C GLU A 47 1.57 -7.26 1.67
N TRP A 48 0.66 -7.12 2.64
CA TRP A 48 0.25 -5.82 3.19
C TRP A 48 1.45 -5.06 3.80
N LYS A 49 2.27 -5.74 4.60
CA LYS A 49 3.47 -5.18 5.22
C LYS A 49 4.49 -4.73 4.17
N GLU A 50 4.75 -5.57 3.18
CA GLU A 50 5.70 -5.29 2.10
C GLU A 50 5.25 -4.08 1.27
N ALA A 51 3.96 -3.98 0.94
CA ALA A 51 3.41 -2.84 0.22
C ALA A 51 3.57 -1.53 1.01
N VAL A 52 3.20 -1.54 2.29
CA VAL A 52 3.28 -0.33 3.13
C VAL A 52 4.72 0.07 3.44
N TYR A 53 5.62 -0.90 3.64
CA TYR A 53 7.06 -0.64 3.74
C TYR A 53 7.59 0.00 2.45
N TYR A 54 7.23 -0.55 1.30
CA TYR A 54 7.69 -0.03 0.02
C TYR A 54 7.23 1.42 -0.21
N LEU A 55 5.95 1.70 0.06
CA LEU A 55 5.33 3.01 -0.16
C LEU A 55 5.84 4.04 0.85
N THR A 56 5.89 3.71 2.14
CA THR A 56 6.11 4.72 3.21
C THR A 56 7.46 4.62 3.91
N ARG A 57 8.27 3.59 3.60
CA ARG A 57 9.52 3.25 4.31
C ARG A 57 9.37 3.00 5.81
N THR A 58 8.15 2.76 6.28
CA THR A 58 7.90 2.48 7.69
C THR A 58 8.49 1.15 8.13
N THR A 59 9.19 1.13 9.25
CA THR A 59 9.72 -0.08 9.89
C THR A 59 8.82 -0.60 11.00
N ARG A 60 7.61 -0.04 11.13
CA ARG A 60 6.62 -0.46 12.13
C ARG A 60 6.27 -1.93 11.93
N ILE A 61 6.19 -2.65 13.05
CA ILE A 61 5.71 -4.02 13.08
C ILE A 61 4.19 -3.98 13.18
N PHE A 62 3.53 -4.76 12.33
CA PHE A 62 2.08 -4.93 12.32
C PHE A 62 1.71 -6.36 12.68
N GLU A 63 0.75 -6.56 13.58
CA GLU A 63 0.30 -7.90 13.98
C GLU A 63 -0.85 -8.41 13.10
N ASP A 64 -1.60 -7.49 12.49
CA ASP A 64 -2.74 -7.79 11.61
C ASP A 64 -2.96 -6.69 10.55
N VAL A 65 -3.89 -6.94 9.62
CA VAL A 65 -4.23 -6.03 8.51
C VAL A 65 -4.95 -4.76 9.01
N SER A 66 -5.70 -4.85 10.11
CA SER A 66 -6.40 -3.69 10.68
C SER A 66 -5.41 -2.63 11.17
N LEU A 67 -4.30 -3.04 11.78
CA LEU A 67 -3.21 -2.16 12.20
C LEU A 67 -2.50 -1.51 11.00
N VAL A 68 -2.30 -2.27 9.91
CA VAL A 68 -1.76 -1.73 8.65
C VAL A 68 -2.68 -0.64 8.10
N LYS A 69 -3.99 -0.93 7.95
CA LYS A 69 -4.98 0.04 7.46
C LYS A 69 -5.09 1.26 8.37
N ARG A 70 -5.02 1.08 9.68
CA ARG A 70 -5.01 2.21 10.64
C ARG A 70 -3.79 3.11 10.40
N TYR A 71 -2.61 2.53 10.21
CA TYR A 71 -1.41 3.30 9.87
C TYR A 71 -1.57 4.05 8.54
N ILE A 72 -2.11 3.41 7.50
CA ILE A 72 -2.38 4.07 6.21
C ILE A 72 -3.31 5.28 6.39
N ARG A 73 -4.41 5.14 7.15
CA ARG A 73 -5.32 6.26 7.44
C ARG A 73 -4.60 7.41 8.13
N MET A 74 -3.77 7.12 9.13
CA MET A 74 -2.97 8.14 9.81
C MET A 74 -1.99 8.82 8.84
N TYR A 75 -1.27 8.05 8.03
CA TYR A 75 -0.32 8.58 7.04
C TYR A 75 -1.01 9.56 6.08
N LEU A 76 -2.19 9.21 5.57
CA LEU A 76 -2.94 10.05 4.63
C LEU A 76 -3.47 11.35 5.27
N LEU A 77 -3.69 11.37 6.59
CA LEU A 77 -4.14 12.54 7.34
C LEU A 77 -3.01 13.49 7.74
N TRP A 78 -1.77 12.99 7.89
CA TRP A 78 -0.64 13.76 8.42
C TRP A 78 0.21 14.45 7.33
N GLU A 79 0.15 13.99 6.09
CA GLU A 79 0.82 14.66 4.95
C GLU A 79 -0.04 15.76 4.30
N VAL A 80 -0.56 16.72 5.08
CA VAL A 80 -1.15 17.98 4.55
C VAL A 80 -0.21 19.14 4.88
#